data_AF-X1N6Q2-F1
#
_entry.id   AF-X1N6Q2-F1
#
_cell.length_a   1.000
_cell.length_b   1.000
_cell.length_c   1.000
_cell.angle_alpha   90.00
_cell.angle_beta   90.00
_cell.angle_gamma   90.00
#
_symmetry.space_group_name_H-M   'P 1'
#
loop_
_entity.id
_entity.type
_entity.pdbx_description
1 polymer ?
#
loop_
_entity_poly.entity_id
_entity_poly.type
_entity_poly.pdbx_seq_one_letter_code
_entity_poly.pdbx_strand_id
1 'polypeptide(L)'
;LKYSGGVEEYFKSIEMFPYVDFKKILKYLKIYQKKVLYRKVGFILSYFTKKWNFPKKVKSKMKANLSKKIYYLTSRKEKNQLNKEWNLIVPVRLESLIKEQ
;
A
#
# COMPACT_ATOMS: atom_id res chain seq x y z
N LEU A 1 6.51 7.58 -7.75
CA LEU A 1 6.30 6.92 -9.05
C LEU A 1 6.83 7.74 -10.21
N LYS A 2 6.48 9.02 -10.40
CA LYS A 2 7.24 9.87 -11.36
C LYS A 2 8.70 10.11 -10.92
N TYR A 3 8.95 10.06 -9.61
CA TYR A 3 10.26 10.33 -8.98
C TYR A 3 10.98 9.08 -8.46
N SER A 4 10.50 7.89 -8.82
CA SER A 4 11.15 6.60 -8.60
C SER A 4 11.20 5.94 -9.98
N GLY A 5 12.21 5.15 -10.36
CA GLY A 5 12.29 4.54 -11.70
C GLY A 5 11.22 3.47 -12.00
N GLY A 6 10.11 3.50 -11.27
CA GLY A 6 8.97 2.61 -11.40
C GLY A 6 8.27 2.39 -10.07
N VAL A 7 7.27 1.52 -10.09
CA VAL A 7 6.67 0.98 -8.85
C VAL A 7 7.52 -0.17 -8.30
N GLU A 8 8.23 -0.89 -9.15
CA GLU A 8 9.15 -1.96 -8.79
C GLU A 8 10.28 -1.45 -7.90
N GLU A 9 11.02 -0.43 -8.34
CA GLU A 9 12.09 0.19 -7.55
C GLU A 9 11.58 0.82 -6.25
N TYR A 10 10.37 1.36 -6.27
CA TYR A 10 9.74 1.89 -5.08
C TYR A 10 9.48 0.79 -4.04
N PHE A 11 8.99 -0.39 -4.46
CA PHE A 11 8.81 -1.53 -3.55
C PHE A 11 10.16 -2.07 -3.06
N LYS A 12 11.16 -2.21 -3.95
CA LYS A 12 12.53 -2.63 -3.55
C LYS A 12 13.15 -1.67 -2.53
N SER A 13 12.99 -0.36 -2.72
CA SER A 13 13.50 0.65 -1.78
C SER A 13 12.83 0.55 -0.41
N ILE A 14 11.51 0.31 -0.40
CA ILE A 14 10.73 0.13 0.83
C ILE A 14 11.11 -1.16 1.55
N GLU A 15 11.36 -2.23 0.79
CA GLU A 15 11.81 -3.53 1.32
C GLU A 15 13.13 -3.43 2.08
N MET A 16 14.01 -2.49 1.71
CA MET A 16 15.29 -2.27 2.40
C MET A 16 15.13 -1.67 3.81
N PHE A 17 13.95 -1.16 4.18
CA PHE A 17 13.76 -0.60 5.51
C PHE A 17 13.81 -1.69 6.59
N PRO A 18 14.65 -1.55 7.63
CA PRO A 18 14.78 -2.56 8.67
C PRO A 18 13.51 -2.67 9.52
N TYR A 19 12.80 -1.56 9.72
CA TYR A 19 11.55 -1.52 10.47
C TYR A 19 10.67 -0.36 10.01
N VAL A 20 9.40 -0.39 10.43
CA VAL A 20 8.45 0.71 10.25
C VAL A 20 7.80 1.09 11.58
N ASP A 21 7.60 2.39 11.79
CA ASP A 21 6.87 2.90 12.95
C ASP A 21 5.40 3.14 12.59
N PHE A 22 4.53 2.21 12.98
CA PHE A 22 3.10 2.30 12.71
C PHE A 22 2.42 3.52 13.36
N LYS A 23 2.93 4.03 14.49
CA LYS A 23 2.36 5.23 15.13
C LYS A 23 2.65 6.45 14.26
N LYS A 24 3.88 6.58 13.74
CA LYS A 24 4.25 7.66 12.81
C LYS A 24 3.44 7.57 11.51
N ILE A 25 3.29 6.38 10.94
CA ILE A 25 2.47 6.18 9.74
C ILE A 25 1.04 6.67 9.95
N LEU A 26 0.38 6.24 11.03
CA LEU A 26 -0.98 6.68 11.34
C LEU A 26 -1.05 8.19 11.59
N LYS A 27 -0.06 8.78 12.27
CA LYS A 27 0.02 10.24 12.48
C LYS A 27 0.05 10.98 11.14
N TYR A 28 0.94 10.59 10.22
CA TYR A 28 1.05 11.26 8.93
C TYR A 28 -0.19 11.06 8.05
N LEU A 29 -0.78 9.86 8.04
CA LEU A 29 -2.03 9.61 7.33
C LEU A 29 -3.17 10.52 7.84
N LYS A 30 -3.23 10.76 9.14
CA LYS A 30 -4.20 11.68 9.76
C LYS A 30 -3.92 13.13 9.36
N ILE A 31 -2.66 13.56 9.32
CA ILE A 31 -2.27 14.93 8.91
C ILE A 31 -2.67 15.20 7.46
N TYR A 32 -2.39 14.26 6.55
CA TYR A 32 -2.70 14.47 5.12
C TYR A 32 -4.20 14.38 4.79
N GLN A 33 -5.00 13.69 5.60
CA GLN A 33 -6.45 13.51 5.41
C GLN A 33 -6.88 12.98 4.02
N LYS A 34 -5.97 12.30 3.31
CA LYS A 34 -6.22 11.78 1.95
C LYS A 34 -6.60 10.30 2.01
N LYS A 35 -7.86 9.98 1.73
CA LYS A 35 -8.37 8.58 1.70
C LYS A 35 -7.55 7.66 0.80
N VAL A 36 -7.00 8.16 -0.31
CA VAL A 36 -6.13 7.38 -1.20
C VAL A 36 -4.84 6.92 -0.52
N LEU A 37 -4.29 7.69 0.43
CA LEU A 37 -3.05 7.32 1.12
C LEU A 37 -3.28 6.13 2.05
N TYR A 38 -4.41 6.09 2.76
CA TYR A 38 -4.77 4.93 3.59
C TYR A 38 -4.80 3.63 2.77
N ARG A 39 -5.28 3.69 1.53
CA ARG A 39 -5.30 2.55 0.60
C ARG A 39 -3.92 2.15 0.14
N LYS A 40 -3.14 3.10 -0.37
CA LYS A 40 -1.80 2.83 -0.91
C LYS A 40 -0.85 2.32 0.17
N VAL A 41 -0.79 3.01 1.31
CA VAL A 41 0.06 2.61 2.44
C VAL A 41 -0.44 1.30 3.04
N GLY A 42 -1.75 1.12 3.18
CA GLY A 42 -2.32 -0.13 3.67
C GLY A 42 -1.98 -1.33 2.80
N PHE A 43 -2.05 -1.17 1.48
CA PHE A 43 -1.66 -2.18 0.51
C PHE A 43 -0.17 -2.54 0.63
N ILE A 44 0.72 -1.54 0.72
CA ILE A 44 2.16 -1.76 0.89
C ILE A 44 2.47 -2.47 2.22
N LEU A 45 1.82 -2.08 3.31
CA LEU A 45 2.00 -2.76 4.60
C LEU A 45 1.42 -4.18 4.59
N SER A 46 0.29 -4.40 3.91
CA SER A 46 -0.24 -5.75 3.66
C SER A 46 0.79 -6.60 2.91
N TYR A 47 1.42 -6.03 1.87
CA TYR A 47 2.46 -6.68 1.09
C TYR A 47 3.64 -7.10 1.98
N PHE A 48 4.17 -6.21 2.83
CA PHE A 48 5.30 -6.51 3.72
C PHE A 48 4.87 -7.07 5.09
N THR A 49 3.72 -7.75 5.18
CA THR A 49 3.20 -8.24 6.48
C THR A 49 4.17 -9.22 7.14
N LYS A 50 4.81 -10.12 6.38
CA LYS A 50 5.78 -11.08 6.93
C LYS A 50 7.01 -10.39 7.54
N LYS A 51 7.44 -9.28 6.93
CA LYS A 51 8.63 -8.52 7.37
C LYS A 51 8.36 -7.66 8.61
N TRP A 52 7.23 -6.96 8.64
CA TRP A 52 6.97 -5.95 9.69
C TRP A 52 5.83 -6.31 10.64
N ASN A 53 5.27 -7.51 10.53
CA ASN A 53 4.16 -7.99 11.34
C ASN A 53 3.02 -6.97 11.42
N PHE A 54 2.47 -6.59 10.27
CA PHE A 54 1.47 -5.52 10.14
C PHE A 54 0.26 -5.77 11.07
N PRO A 55 0.13 -5.03 12.20
CA PRO A 55 -0.80 -5.43 13.23
C PRO A 55 -2.26 -5.26 12.81
N LYS A 56 -3.10 -6.26 13.11
CA LYS A 56 -4.56 -6.22 12.84
C LYS A 56 -5.21 -4.93 13.34
N LYS A 57 -4.83 -4.44 14.53
CA LYS A 57 -5.36 -3.18 15.11
C LYS A 57 -5.01 -1.96 14.26
N VAL A 58 -3.79 -1.88 13.70
CA VAL A 58 -3.38 -0.77 12.82
C VAL A 58 -4.12 -0.87 11.49
N LYS A 59 -4.21 -2.09 10.93
CA LYS A 59 -4.96 -2.38 9.71
C LYS A 59 -6.43 -1.96 9.81
N SER A 60 -7.10 -2.30 10.91
CA SER A 60 -8.50 -1.89 11.16
C SER A 60 -8.65 -0.37 11.27
N LYS A 61 -7.74 0.32 11.98
CA LYS A 61 -7.75 1.80 12.05
C LYS A 61 -7.62 2.44 10.66
N MET A 62 -6.77 1.89 9.80
CA MET A 62 -6.64 2.36 8.42
C MET A 62 -7.89 2.06 7.59
N LYS A 63 -8.45 0.86 7.73
CA LYS A 63 -9.68 0.45 7.01
C LYS A 63 -10.90 1.28 7.38
N ALA A 64 -11.01 1.76 8.62
CA ALA A 64 -12.09 2.66 9.05
C ALA A 64 -12.15 3.98 8.27
N ASN A 65 -11.06 4.39 7.61
CA ASN A 65 -10.99 5.61 6.81
C ASN A 65 -11.36 5.38 5.32
N LEU A 66 -11.65 4.14 4.93
CA LEU A 66 -11.97 3.80 3.54
C LEU A 66 -13.43 4.10 3.22
N SER A 67 -13.65 4.53 1.98
CA SER A 67 -14.99 4.63 1.39
C SER A 67 -15.21 3.53 0.33
N LYS A 68 -16.40 3.50 -0.28
CA LYS A 68 -16.70 2.62 -1.43
C LYS A 68 -15.89 2.97 -2.70
N LYS A 69 -15.26 4.14 -2.77
CA LYS A 69 -14.53 4.61 -3.95
C LYS A 69 -13.24 3.81 -4.20
N ILE A 70 -13.03 3.40 -5.44
CA ILE A 70 -11.83 2.69 -5.90
C ILE A 70 -10.77 3.69 -6.37
N TYR A 71 -9.48 3.39 -6.13
CA TYR A 71 -8.34 4.20 -6.57
C TYR A 71 -7.30 3.35 -7.30
N TYR A 72 -6.38 3.98 -8.01
CA TYR A 72 -5.25 3.31 -8.67
C TYR A 72 -3.96 3.51 -7.86
N LEU A 73 -3.15 2.46 -7.73
CA LEU A 73 -1.82 2.53 -7.15
C LEU A 73 -0.88 3.37 -8.04
N THR A 74 -0.88 3.08 -9.34
CA THR A 74 -0.01 3.66 -10.36
C THR A 74 -0.83 4.36 -11.47
N SER A 75 -0.73 3.91 -12.73
CA SER A 75 -1.39 4.40 -13.93
C SER A 75 -2.53 3.47 -14.37
N ARG A 76 -3.47 4.01 -15.17
CA ARG A 76 -4.52 3.22 -15.84
C ARG A 76 -4.06 2.55 -17.13
N LYS A 77 -2.89 2.95 -17.66
CA LYS A 77 -2.38 2.55 -18.98
C LYS A 77 -1.73 1.16 -19.02
N GLU A 78 -1.69 0.46 -17.88
CA GLU A 78 -1.09 -0.88 -17.75
C GLU A 78 -2.16 -1.92 -17.37
N LYS A 79 -1.83 -3.20 -17.53
CA LYS A 79 -2.71 -4.30 -17.10
C LYS A 79 -2.84 -4.26 -15.57
N ASN A 80 -4.08 -4.20 -15.11
CA ASN A 80 -4.43 -3.82 -13.74
C ASN A 80 -5.50 -4.76 -13.17
N GLN A 81 -5.53 -4.91 -11.85
CA GLN A 81 -6.52 -5.72 -11.15
C GLN A 81 -6.95 -5.09 -9.82
N LEU A 82 -8.15 -5.43 -9.36
CA LEU A 82 -8.68 -4.90 -8.11
C LEU A 82 -8.19 -5.71 -6.90
N ASN A 83 -7.40 -5.07 -6.04
CA ASN A 83 -7.23 -5.51 -4.66
C ASN A 83 -8.48 -5.11 -3.86
N LYS A 84 -9.37 -6.09 -3.63
CA LYS A 84 -10.64 -5.89 -2.90
C LYS A 84 -10.42 -5.48 -1.44
N GLU A 85 -9.31 -5.89 -0.83
CA GLU A 85 -9.03 -5.57 0.57
C GLU A 85 -8.88 -4.06 0.81
N TRP A 86 -8.27 -3.35 -0.13
CA TRP A 86 -8.01 -1.90 -0.02
C TRP A 86 -8.85 -1.05 -0.99
N ASN A 87 -9.77 -1.66 -1.77
CA ASN A 87 -10.41 -1.09 -2.96
C ASN A 87 -9.40 -0.29 -3.80
N LEU A 88 -8.30 -0.96 -4.15
CA LEU A 88 -7.17 -0.37 -4.85
C LEU A 88 -6.88 -1.19 -6.10
N ILE A 89 -6.90 -0.56 -7.25
CA ILE A 89 -6.45 -1.14 -8.50
C ILE A 89 -4.93 -1.11 -8.55
N VAL A 90 -4.32 -2.28 -8.72
CA VAL A 90 -2.88 -2.52 -8.69
C VAL A 90 -2.44 -3.16 -10.02
N PRO A 91 -1.24 -2.85 -10.51
CA PRO A 91 -0.71 -3.50 -11.70
C PRO A 91 -0.56 -5.01 -11.52
N VAL A 92 -0.96 -5.78 -12.53
CA VAL A 92 -0.83 -7.25 -12.52
C VAL A 92 0.64 -7.67 -12.45
N ARG A 93 1.56 -6.86 -12.97
CA ARG A 93 3.00 -7.11 -12.86
C ARG A 93 3.54 -7.09 -11.41
N LEU A 94 2.78 -6.57 -10.45
CA LEU A 94 3.08 -6.66 -9.02
C LEU A 94 2.53 -7.95 -8.38
N GLU A 95 1.87 -8.84 -9.14
CA GLU A 95 1.41 -10.12 -8.62
C GLU A 95 2.54 -11.09 -8.32
N SER A 96 3.59 -11.12 -9.15
CA SER A 96 4.78 -11.97 -8.93
C SER A 96 5.39 -11.69 -7.56
N LEU A 97 5.44 -10.41 -7.21
CA LEU A 97 5.93 -9.89 -5.94
C LEU A 97 5.07 -10.35 -4.72
N ILE A 98 3.76 -10.53 -4.89
CA ILE A 98 2.84 -10.93 -3.80
C ILE A 98 2.81 -12.46 -3.62
N LYS A 99 2.99 -13.22 -4.70
CA LYS A 99 2.88 -14.70 -4.70
C LYS A 99 4.12 -15.41 -4.16
N GLU A 100 5.28 -14.75 -4.16
CA GLU A 100 6.55 -15.31 -3.67
C GLU A 100 6.78 -15.17 -2.15
N GLN A 101 5.79 -14.67 -1.40
CA GLN A 101 5.87 -14.55 0.05
C GLN A 101 5.18 -15.68 0.79
#